data_AF-A0A8E2DM43-F1
#
_entry.id   AF-A0A8E2DM43-F1
#
_cell.length_a   1.000
_cell.length_b   1.000
_cell.length_c   1.000
_cell.angle_alpha   90.00
_cell.angle_beta   90.00
_cell.angle_gamma   90.00
#
_symmetry.space_group_name_H-M   'P 1'
#
loop_
_entity.id
_entity.type
_entity.pdbx_description
1 polymer ?
#
loop_
_entity_poly.entity_id
_entity_poly.type
_entity_poly.pdbx_seq_one_letter_code
_entity_poly.pdbx_strand_id
1 'polypeptide(L)'
;MFLIYVLVRCLQDKQPTAVQVSSKSFVLFTTLGAQCYPIAGFPENCLPPGIWALTDSSDDVTRPCLPFLRAQATLIYVISPARNRWGKWERKYDADLYIMDPWAESELGALLWVSVGSQG
;
A
#
# COMPACT_ATOMS: atom_id res chain seq x y z
N MET A 1 -1.65 -6.65 -6.49
CA MET A 1 -3.06 -6.44 -6.89
C MET A 1 -3.96 -5.99 -5.72
N PHE A 2 -3.95 -6.67 -4.57
CA PHE A 2 -4.76 -6.27 -3.39
C PHE A 2 -4.60 -4.79 -2.96
N LEU A 3 -3.38 -4.24 -3.02
CA LEU A 3 -3.14 -2.85 -2.65
C LEU A 3 -3.89 -1.84 -3.51
N ILE A 4 -4.20 -2.16 -4.77
CA ILE A 4 -4.99 -1.29 -5.65
C ILE A 4 -6.42 -1.22 -5.12
N TYR A 5 -7.00 -2.35 -4.73
CA TYR A 5 -8.33 -2.39 -4.11
C TYR A 5 -8.37 -1.55 -2.83
N VAL A 6 -7.40 -1.73 -1.93
CA VAL A 6 -7.28 -0.93 -0.69
C VAL A 6 -7.13 0.55 -1.01
N LEU A 7 -6.26 0.90 -1.96
CA LEU A 7 -6.06 2.29 -2.38
C LEU A 7 -7.35 2.91 -2.90
N VAL A 8 -8.05 2.26 -3.83
CA VAL A 8 -9.33 2.75 -4.36
C VAL A 8 -10.34 2.96 -3.24
N ARG A 9 -10.44 2.01 -2.31
CA ARG A 9 -11.34 2.12 -1.16
C ARG A 9 -11.01 3.33 -0.28
N CYS A 10 -9.74 3.50 0.09
CA CYS A 10 -9.30 4.64 0.89
C CYS A 10 -9.58 5.97 0.17
N LEU A 11 -9.36 6.04 -1.14
CA LEU A 11 -9.62 7.24 -1.94
C LEU A 11 -11.12 7.57 -2.03
N GLN A 12 -11.98 6.56 -2.21
CA GLN A 12 -13.44 6.73 -2.20
C GLN A 12 -13.93 7.26 -0.84
N ASP A 13 -13.36 6.75 0.24
CA ASP A 13 -13.69 7.17 1.62
C ASP A 13 -12.93 8.45 2.04
N LYS A 14 -12.20 9.10 1.12
CA LYS A 14 -11.39 10.32 1.34
C LYS A 14 -10.38 10.20 2.48
N GLN A 15 -9.87 9.00 2.72
CA GLN A 15 -8.90 8.75 3.78
C GLN A 15 -7.49 9.09 3.31
N PRO A 16 -6.69 9.81 4.13
CA PRO A 16 -5.28 10.04 3.83
C PRO A 16 -4.57 8.70 3.60
N THR A 17 -3.84 8.60 2.49
CA THR A 17 -3.21 7.34 2.08
C THR A 17 -1.82 7.61 1.52
N ALA A 18 -0.81 6.86 1.95
CA ALA A 18 0.53 6.89 1.41
C ALA A 18 0.85 5.54 0.76
N VAL A 19 1.38 5.56 -0.47
CA VAL A 19 1.72 4.36 -1.26
C VAL A 19 3.20 4.38 -1.58
N GLN A 20 3.95 3.38 -1.11
CA GLN A 20 5.35 3.24 -1.47
C GLN A 20 5.46 2.69 -2.89
N VAL A 21 5.98 3.52 -3.81
CA VAL A 21 6.09 3.19 -5.24
C VAL A 21 7.47 2.65 -5.60
N SER A 22 8.49 2.90 -4.78
CA SER A 22 9.85 2.38 -4.99
C SER A 22 10.62 2.28 -3.67
N SER A 23 11.88 1.86 -3.75
CA SER A 23 12.82 1.94 -2.62
C SER A 23 13.21 3.37 -2.23
N LYS A 24 12.91 4.36 -3.09
CA LYS A 24 13.35 5.75 -2.95
C LYS A 24 12.23 6.75 -2.77
N SER A 25 10.97 6.37 -3.02
CA SER A 25 9.86 7.32 -3.01
C SER A 25 8.52 6.67 -2.63
N PHE A 26 7.60 7.52 -2.19
CA PHE A 26 6.20 7.19 -1.98
C PHE A 26 5.30 8.33 -2.46
N VAL A 27 4.05 8.02 -2.75
CA VAL A 27 3.01 8.99 -3.11
C VAL A 27 2.07 9.16 -1.94
N LEU A 28 1.83 10.40 -1.51
CA LEU A 28 0.88 10.76 -0.47
C LEU A 28 -0.36 11.37 -1.12
N PHE A 29 -1.51 10.76 -0.85
CA PHE A 29 -2.83 11.23 -1.24
C PHE A 29 -3.48 11.96 -0.07
N THR A 30 -3.76 13.25 -0.26
CA THR A 30 -4.46 14.12 0.70
C THR A 30 -5.61 14.84 0.01
N THR A 31 -6.30 15.71 0.76
CA THR A 31 -7.30 16.64 0.19
C THR A 31 -6.70 17.62 -0.82
N LEU A 32 -5.37 17.80 -0.83
CA LEU A 32 -4.65 18.63 -1.81
C LEU A 32 -4.29 17.86 -3.08
N GLY A 33 -4.62 16.57 -3.16
CA GLY A 33 -4.27 15.68 -4.26
C GLY A 33 -3.10 14.76 -3.94
N ALA A 34 -2.50 14.21 -4.99
CA ALA A 34 -1.40 13.26 -4.91
C ALA A 34 -0.05 13.98 -5.04
N GLN A 35 0.86 13.74 -4.08
CA GLN A 35 2.20 14.32 -4.06
C GLN A 35 3.25 13.22 -3.89
N CYS A 36 4.31 13.26 -4.69
CA CYS A 36 5.42 12.30 -4.60
C CYS A 36 6.51 12.85 -3.67
N TYR A 37 6.95 12.03 -2.72
CA TYR A 37 8.00 12.37 -1.78
C TYR A 37 9.18 11.40 -1.87
N PRO A 38 10.42 11.89 -1.78
CA PRO A 38 11.57 11.03 -1.57
C PRO A 38 11.49 10.43 -0.16
N ILE A 39 11.91 9.17 0.01
CA ILE A 39 12.03 8.53 1.33
C ILE A 39 13.25 9.09 2.07
N ALA A 40 14.35 9.31 1.34
CA ALA A 40 15.57 9.87 1.91
C ALA A 40 15.32 11.32 2.37
N GLY A 41 15.58 11.58 3.65
CA GLY A 41 15.38 12.90 4.24
C GLY A 41 13.92 13.26 4.54
N PHE A 42 12.96 12.36 4.30
CA PHE A 42 11.58 12.61 4.72
C PHE A 42 11.50 12.59 6.25
N PRO A 43 10.93 13.63 6.90
CA PRO A 43 10.83 13.65 8.34
C PRO A 43 9.86 12.56 8.83
N GLU A 44 10.31 11.77 9.79
CA GLU A 44 9.63 10.53 10.21
C GLU A 44 8.25 10.77 10.86
N ASN A 45 7.98 11.99 11.31
CA ASN A 45 6.73 12.39 11.97
C ASN A 45 5.86 13.32 11.12
N CYS A 46 6.15 13.44 9.81
CA CYS A 46 5.37 14.30 8.91
C CYS A 46 4.16 13.61 8.30
N LEU A 47 4.00 12.30 8.48
CA LEU A 47 2.78 11.61 8.09
C LEU A 47 1.68 11.87 9.13
N PRO A 48 0.46 12.25 8.69
CA PRO A 48 -0.64 12.49 9.61
C PRO A 48 -1.02 11.21 10.38
N PRO A 49 -1.43 11.31 11.65
CA PRO A 49 -1.89 10.15 12.41
C PRO A 49 -3.17 9.57 11.78
N GLY A 50 -3.31 8.25 11.83
CA GLY A 50 -4.45 7.53 11.24
C GLY A 50 -4.37 7.37 9.72
N ILE A 51 -3.23 7.66 9.10
CA ILE A 51 -3.02 7.46 7.67
C ILE A 51 -2.97 5.97 7.30
N TRP A 52 -3.42 5.63 6.10
CA TRP A 52 -3.16 4.31 5.50
C TRP A 52 -1.80 4.29 4.81
N ALA A 53 -0.91 3.41 5.24
CA ALA A 53 0.41 3.23 4.65
C ALA A 53 0.44 1.91 3.87
N LEU A 54 0.63 1.99 2.55
CA LEU A 54 0.47 0.88 1.61
C LEU A 54 1.83 0.56 0.99
N THR A 55 2.33 -0.66 1.20
CA THR A 55 3.60 -1.13 0.60
C THR A 55 3.41 -2.48 -0.07
N ASP A 56 3.84 -2.61 -1.32
CA ASP A 56 3.99 -3.89 -2.02
C ASP A 56 5.44 -4.35 -1.96
N SER A 57 5.67 -5.62 -1.64
CA SER A 57 7.00 -6.19 -1.69
C SER A 57 7.39 -6.44 -3.15
N SER A 58 8.57 -5.99 -3.53
CA SER A 58 9.18 -6.27 -4.84
C SER A 58 10.67 -6.59 -4.63
N ASP A 59 11.41 -6.77 -5.73
CA ASP A 59 12.87 -6.95 -5.64
C ASP A 59 13.55 -5.70 -5.07
N ASP A 60 13.03 -4.52 -5.38
CA ASP A 60 13.53 -3.24 -4.86
C ASP A 60 12.99 -2.90 -3.46
N VAL A 61 11.81 -3.42 -3.12
CA VAL A 61 11.11 -3.11 -1.85
C VAL A 61 10.95 -4.37 -1.02
N THR A 62 11.89 -4.60 -0.10
CA THR A 62 11.88 -5.79 0.79
C THR A 62 11.18 -5.56 2.12
N ARG A 63 10.85 -4.29 2.44
CA ARG A 63 10.12 -3.86 3.63
C ARG A 63 9.50 -2.48 3.42
N PRO A 64 8.48 -2.11 4.21
CA PRO A 64 7.98 -0.75 4.26
C PRO A 64 9.06 0.26 4.60
N CYS A 65 8.95 1.46 4.04
CA CYS A 65 9.89 2.55 4.25
C CYS A 65 9.83 3.06 5.71
N LEU A 66 10.93 3.67 6.16
CA LEU A 66 11.03 4.16 7.54
C LEU A 66 9.92 5.15 7.93
N PRO A 67 9.49 6.11 7.08
CA PRO A 67 8.35 6.96 7.38
C PRO A 67 7.08 6.16 7.72
N PHE A 68 6.82 5.06 7.00
CA PHE A 68 5.62 4.24 7.24
C PHE A 68 5.73 3.44 8.53
N LEU A 69 6.92 2.91 8.82
CA LEU A 69 7.17 2.12 10.03
C LEU A 69 7.16 2.95 11.32
N ARG A 70 7.40 4.26 11.23
CA ARG A 70 7.44 5.16 12.40
C ARG A 70 6.17 5.98 12.57
N ALA A 71 5.35 6.08 11.53
CA ALA A 71 4.07 6.78 11.61
C ALA A 71 3.06 6.01 12.47
N GLN A 72 2.13 6.75 13.07
CA GLN A 72 0.90 6.18 13.64
C GLN A 72 -0.09 5.88 12.51
N ALA A 73 0.23 4.84 11.72
CA ALA A 73 -0.45 4.49 10.48
C ALA A 73 -1.07 3.09 10.54
N THR A 74 -2.15 2.90 9.79
CA THR A 74 -2.62 1.56 9.40
C THR A 74 -1.72 1.07 8.27
N LEU A 75 -0.76 0.20 8.61
CA LEU A 75 0.21 -0.32 7.65
C LEU A 75 -0.32 -1.60 7.00
N ILE A 76 -0.53 -1.56 5.69
CA ILE A 76 -0.80 -2.73 4.85
C ILE A 76 0.46 -3.05 4.05
N TYR A 77 1.08 -4.18 4.39
CA TYR A 77 2.24 -4.69 3.68
C TYR A 77 1.87 -5.98 2.96
N VAL A 78 1.89 -5.95 1.62
CA VAL A 78 1.67 -7.13 0.79
C VAL A 78 3.01 -7.73 0.44
N ILE A 79 3.13 -9.05 0.63
CA ILE A 79 4.34 -9.80 0.37
C ILE A 79 4.01 -11.18 -0.21
N SER A 80 4.96 -11.76 -0.93
CA SER A 80 4.85 -13.14 -1.41
C SER A 80 4.41 -14.10 -0.29
N PRO A 81 3.52 -15.07 -0.58
CA PRO A 81 3.02 -16.03 0.40
C PRO A 81 4.10 -17.00 0.90
N ALA A 82 5.28 -17.02 0.26
CA ALA A 82 6.40 -17.86 0.67
C ALA A 82 6.81 -17.54 2.12
N ARG A 83 6.74 -18.56 3.00
CA ARG A 83 6.93 -18.40 4.46
C ARG A 83 8.24 -17.72 4.86
N ASN A 84 9.30 -17.93 4.11
CA ASN A 84 10.61 -17.30 4.33
C ASN A 84 10.58 -15.77 4.16
N ARG A 85 9.60 -15.22 3.44
CA ARG A 85 9.45 -13.78 3.18
C ARG A 85 8.73 -13.07 4.33
N TRP A 86 7.66 -13.63 4.90
CA TRP A 86 6.86 -12.97 5.94
C TRP A 86 7.15 -13.44 7.37
N GLY A 87 7.74 -14.62 7.57
CA GLY A 87 7.94 -15.18 8.93
C GLY A 87 8.93 -14.42 9.83
N LYS A 88 9.71 -13.48 9.28
CA LYS A 88 10.50 -12.51 10.08
C LYS A 88 9.68 -11.30 10.48
N TRP A 89 8.65 -10.98 9.71
CA TRP A 89 7.85 -9.77 9.86
C TRP A 89 6.78 -9.95 10.94
N GLU A 90 6.03 -11.05 10.87
CA GLU A 90 5.07 -11.48 11.91
C GLU A 90 5.70 -11.43 13.31
N ARG A 91 6.86 -12.09 13.48
CA ARG A 91 7.57 -12.12 14.77
C ARG A 91 8.01 -10.77 15.30
N LYS A 92 8.21 -9.77 14.44
CA LYS A 92 8.80 -8.49 14.83
C LYS A 92 7.75 -7.41 15.10
N TYR A 93 6.58 -7.49 14.48
CA TYR A 93 5.57 -6.41 14.53
C TYR A 93 4.20 -6.85 15.04
N ASP A 94 4.06 -8.10 15.51
CA ASP A 94 2.78 -8.63 15.98
C ASP A 94 1.66 -8.39 14.95
N ALA A 95 1.99 -8.66 13.69
CA ALA A 95 1.14 -8.31 12.56
C ALA A 95 0.12 -9.42 12.28
N ASP A 96 -1.13 -9.03 12.05
CA ASP A 96 -2.14 -9.95 11.53
C ASP A 96 -1.76 -10.42 10.12
N LEU A 97 -1.73 -11.74 9.92
CA LEU A 97 -1.38 -12.37 8.65
C LEU A 97 -2.62 -12.83 7.91
N TYR A 98 -2.83 -12.28 6.71
CA TYR A 98 -3.87 -12.72 5.78
C TYR A 98 -3.22 -13.30 4.53
N ILE A 99 -3.40 -14.60 4.31
CA ILE A 99 -3.01 -15.27 3.07
C ILE A 99 -4.21 -15.24 2.14
N MET A 100 -4.08 -14.56 1.01
CA MET A 100 -5.15 -14.42 0.02
C MET A 100 -4.72 -15.08 -1.29
N ASP A 101 -5.70 -15.65 -1.99
CA ASP A 101 -5.57 -16.04 -3.39
C ASP A 101 -5.95 -14.82 -4.25
N PRO A 102 -4.99 -14.07 -4.80
CA PRO A 102 -5.31 -12.89 -5.59
C PRO A 102 -6.07 -13.28 -6.85
N TRP A 103 -6.96 -12.41 -7.30
CA TRP A 103 -7.78 -12.64 -8.47
C TRP A 103 -6.93 -12.95 -9.71
N ALA A 104 -7.41 -13.86 -10.55
CA ALA A 104 -6.80 -14.17 -11.82
C ALA A 104 -6.85 -12.95 -12.77
N GLU A 105 -5.93 -12.86 -13.74
CA GLU A 105 -5.91 -11.76 -14.71
C GLU A 105 -7.25 -11.59 -15.46
N SER A 106 -7.98 -12.69 -15.67
CA SER A 106 -9.32 -12.70 -16.26
C SER A 106 -10.36 -11.97 -15.40
N GLU A 107 -10.31 -12.14 -14.08
CA GLU A 107 -11.20 -11.47 -13.13
C GLU A 107 -10.89 -9.96 -13.05
N LEU A 108 -9.61 -9.60 -13.14
CA LEU A 108 -9.19 -8.20 -13.26
C LEU A 108 -9.71 -7.56 -14.57
N GLY A 109 -9.62 -8.30 -15.67
CA GLY A 109 -10.14 -7.87 -16.97
C GLY A 109 -11.63 -7.49 -16.86
N ALA A 110 -12.45 -8.33 -16.24
CA ALA A 110 -13.87 -8.06 -16.06
C ALA A 110 -14.14 -6.73 -15.31
N LEU A 111 -13.37 -6.42 -14.26
CA LEU A 111 -13.48 -5.17 -13.49
C LEU A 111 -13.20 -3.92 -14.34
N LEU A 112 -12.14 -3.97 -15.15
CA LEU A 112 -11.74 -2.86 -16.01
C LEU A 112 -12.75 -2.63 -17.15
N TRP A 113 -13.32 -3.71 -17.71
CA TRP A 113 -14.34 -3.64 -18.75
C TRP A 113 -15.65 -3.00 -18.26
N VAL A 114 -16.10 -3.31 -17.05
CA VAL A 114 -17.30 -2.68 -16.45
C VAL A 114 -17.10 -1.18 -16.25
N SER A 115 -15.87 -0.74 -15.99
CA SER A 115 -15.54 0.67 -15.79
C SER A 115 -15.56 1.49 -17.09
N VAL A 116 -15.34 0.84 -18.25
CA VAL A 116 -15.38 1.46 -19.58
C VAL A 116 -16.80 1.42 -20.18
N GLY A 117 -17.61 0.41 -19.83
CA GLY A 117 -18.96 0.22 -20.38
C GLY A 117 -20.07 1.10 -19.80
N SER A 118 -19.79 1.93 -18.77
CA SER A 118 -20.81 2.74 -18.08
C SER A 118 -20.89 4.21 -18.54
N GLN A 119 -20.29 4.56 -19.68
CA GLN A 119 -20.52 5.84 -20.39
C GLN A 119 -21.32 5.64 -21.69
N GLY A 120 -22.39 4.85 -21.64
CA GLY A 120 -23.37 4.70 -22.71
C GLY A 120 -24.70 5.32 -22.32
#